data_AF-A0A7C4PXH3-F1
#
_entry.id   AF-A0A7C4PXH3-F1
#
_cell.length_a   1.000
_cell.length_b   1.000
_cell.length_c   1.000
_cell.angle_alpha   90.00
_cell.angle_beta   90.00
_cell.angle_gamma   90.00
#
_symmetry.space_group_name_H-M   'P 1'
#
loop_
_entity.id
_entity.type
_entity.pdbx_description
1 polymer ?
#
loop_
_entity_poly.entity_id
_entity_poly.type
_entity_poly.pdbx_seq_one_letter_code
_entity_poly.pdbx_strand_id
1 'polypeptide(L)'
;MRSKEIDLRYTSASCTSHPIVRLSNIIPSLASEGVDEVKIILREDDIPREAMRFFLLKYNYYIERFEELEKGILQVIARRIS
;
A
#
# COMPACT_ATOMS: atom_id res chain seq x y z
N MET A 1 -0.75 15.85 10.73
CA MET A 1 -0.36 14.58 10.11
C MET A 1 -1.63 13.89 9.60
N ARG A 2 -1.81 13.84 8.28
CA ARG A 2 -2.97 13.17 7.66
C ARG A 2 -2.61 11.70 7.40
N SER A 3 -3.48 10.79 7.81
CA SER A 3 -3.30 9.35 7.57
C SER A 3 -4.46 8.75 6.79
N LYS A 4 -4.17 7.72 5.99
CA LYS A 4 -5.17 6.93 5.27
C LYS A 4 -4.89 5.45 5.39
N GLU A 5 -5.96 4.67 5.43
CA GLU A 5 -5.91 3.21 5.38
C GLU A 5 -6.49 2.70 4.06
N ILE A 6 -5.83 1.71 3.46
CA ILE A 6 -6.21 1.07 2.21
C ILE A 6 -6.28 -0.44 2.47
N ASP A 7 -7.46 -1.02 2.31
CA ASP A 7 -7.66 -2.46 2.35
C ASP A 7 -7.72 -3.06 0.94
N LEU A 8 -6.75 -3.92 0.64
CA LEU A 8 -6.57 -4.60 -0.64
C LEU A 8 -6.87 -6.10 -0.56
N ARG A 9 -7.29 -6.62 0.59
CA ARG A 9 -7.55 -8.07 0.78
C ARG A 9 -8.68 -8.60 -0.10
N TYR A 10 -9.55 -7.71 -0.58
CA TYR A 10 -10.65 -8.06 -1.47
C TYR A 10 -10.25 -7.89 -2.94
N THR A 11 -10.09 -9.02 -3.62
CA THR A 11 -9.93 -9.11 -5.06
C THR A 11 -11.21 -9.74 -5.62
N SER A 12 -12.00 -8.98 -6.39
CA SER A 12 -13.04 -9.62 -7.20
C SER A 12 -12.37 -10.37 -8.36
N ALA A 13 -13.05 -11.33 -8.98
CA ALA A 13 -12.46 -12.26 -9.97
C ALA A 13 -12.06 -11.61 -11.33
N SER A 14 -11.83 -10.30 -11.38
CA SER A 14 -11.37 -9.58 -12.58
C SER A 14 -9.86 -9.32 -12.52
N CYS A 15 -9.18 -9.38 -13.67
CA CYS A 15 -7.73 -9.07 -13.77
C CYS A 15 -7.37 -7.63 -13.33
N THR A 16 -8.34 -6.72 -13.30
CA THR A 16 -8.18 -5.34 -12.79
C THR A 16 -8.25 -5.24 -11.27
N SER A 17 -8.56 -6.34 -10.58
CA SER A 17 -8.67 -6.39 -9.13
C SER A 17 -7.37 -6.67 -8.41
N HIS A 18 -6.28 -6.94 -9.15
CA HIS A 18 -4.99 -7.22 -8.52
C HIS A 18 -4.59 -6.06 -7.58
N PRO A 19 -4.15 -6.33 -6.34
CA PRO A 19 -3.84 -5.30 -5.34
C PRO A 19 -2.90 -4.20 -5.85
N ILE A 20 -1.91 -4.55 -6.67
CA ILE A 20 -0.98 -3.58 -7.26
C ILE A 20 -1.66 -2.59 -8.23
N VAL A 21 -2.67 -3.03 -8.98
CA VAL A 21 -3.43 -2.17 -9.90
C VAL A 21 -4.28 -1.19 -9.10
N ARG A 22 -4.97 -1.67 -8.06
CA ARG A 22 -5.72 -0.81 -7.14
C ARG A 22 -4.82 0.23 -6.46
N LEU A 23 -3.65 -0.18 -5.98
CA LEU A 23 -2.63 0.71 -5.44
C LEU A 23 -2.19 1.79 -6.43
N SER A 24 -1.98 1.41 -7.68
CA SER A 24 -1.56 2.34 -8.76
C SER A 24 -2.56 3.45 -9.03
N ASN A 25 -3.84 3.22 -8.73
CA ASN A 25 -4.90 4.22 -8.86
C ASN A 25 -5.05 5.10 -7.60
N ILE A 26 -4.77 4.56 -6.41
CA ILE A 26 -5.03 5.25 -5.13
C ILE A 26 -3.84 6.12 -4.70
N ILE A 27 -2.63 5.56 -4.71
CA ILE A 27 -1.45 6.22 -4.14
C ILE A 27 -1.14 7.60 -4.77
N PRO A 28 -1.27 7.81 -6.11
CA PRO A 28 -1.07 9.13 -6.70
C PRO A 28 -2.01 10.22 -6.14
N SER A 29 -3.26 9.86 -5.81
CA SER A 29 -4.22 10.82 -5.26
C SER A 29 -3.86 11.18 -3.82
N LEU A 30 -3.42 10.21 -3.02
CA LEU A 30 -3.02 10.44 -1.62
C LEU A 30 -1.83 11.41 -1.50
N ALA A 31 -0.86 11.29 -2.42
CA ALA A 31 0.25 12.23 -2.48
C ALA A 31 -0.22 13.67 -2.78
N SER A 32 -1.23 13.81 -3.64
CA SER A 32 -1.83 15.10 -4.03
C SER A 32 -2.70 15.69 -2.91
N GLU A 33 -3.37 14.84 -2.13
CA GLU A 33 -4.22 15.22 -0.99
C GLU A 33 -3.42 15.60 0.29
N GLY A 34 -2.10 15.45 0.24
CA GLY A 34 -1.23 15.75 1.38
C GLY A 34 -1.33 14.71 2.50
N VAL A 35 -1.47 13.43 2.15
CA VAL A 35 -1.45 12.33 3.13
C VAL A 35 -0.01 12.04 3.52
N ASP A 36 0.28 12.10 4.82
CA ASP A 36 1.62 11.91 5.39
C ASP A 36 1.92 10.44 5.71
N GLU A 37 0.89 9.66 6.10
CA GLU A 37 1.01 8.25 6.48
C GLU A 37 -0.04 7.41 5.73
N VAL A 38 0.39 6.29 5.16
CA VAL A 38 -0.49 5.33 4.48
C VAL A 38 -0.32 3.96 5.13
N LYS A 39 -1.44 3.36 5.53
CA LYS A 39 -1.54 1.99 6.04
C LYS A 39 -2.17 1.12 4.96
N ILE A 40 -1.47 0.09 4.49
CA ILE A 40 -1.94 -0.77 3.40
C ILE A 40 -2.06 -2.19 3.94
N ILE A 41 -3.25 -2.77 3.86
CA ILE A 41 -3.51 -4.15 4.28
C ILE A 41 -3.66 -5.00 3.03
N LEU A 42 -2.84 -6.04 2.88
CA LEU A 42 -2.86 -6.96 1.74
C LEU A 42 -2.52 -8.38 2.18
N ARG A 43 -2.70 -9.36 1.28
CA ARG A 43 -2.12 -10.69 1.49
C ARG A 43 -0.65 -10.65 1.10
N GLU A 44 0.20 -11.34 1.85
CA GLU A 44 1.65 -11.35 1.61
C GLU A 44 2.01 -11.89 0.21
N ASP A 45 1.23 -12.86 -0.29
CA ASP A 45 1.44 -13.48 -1.60
C ASP A 45 1.04 -12.57 -2.78
N ASP A 46 0.26 -11.51 -2.54
CA ASP A 46 -0.24 -10.66 -3.63
C ASP A 46 0.85 -9.71 -4.17
N ILE A 47 1.69 -9.18 -3.28
CA ILE A 47 2.74 -8.21 -3.65
C ILE A 47 3.99 -8.50 -2.82
N PRO A 48 5.10 -8.90 -3.45
CA PRO A 48 6.38 -9.04 -2.76
C PRO A 48 6.80 -7.75 -2.04
N ARG A 49 7.40 -7.87 -0.86
CA ARG A 49 7.80 -6.73 -0.01
C ARG A 49 8.70 -5.75 -0.76
N GLU A 50 9.62 -6.25 -1.56
CA GLU A 50 10.55 -5.46 -2.38
C GLU A 50 9.79 -4.68 -3.47
N ALA A 51 8.83 -5.31 -4.13
CA ALA A 51 7.98 -4.65 -5.12
C ALA A 51 7.17 -3.53 -4.49
N MET A 52 6.63 -3.74 -3.28
CA MET A 52 5.94 -2.70 -2.51
C MET A 52 6.86 -1.52 -2.17
N ARG A 53 8.10 -1.78 -1.75
CA ARG A 53 9.10 -0.73 -1.48
C ARG A 53 9.35 0.13 -2.71
N PHE A 54 9.65 -0.48 -3.85
CA PHE A 54 9.89 0.25 -5.10
C PHE A 54 8.66 1.02 -5.57
N PHE A 55 7.49 0.40 -5.46
CA PHE A 55 6.24 1.02 -5.86
C PHE A 55 5.93 2.27 -5.03
N LEU A 56 6.00 2.20 -3.71
CA LEU A 56 5.71 3.36 -2.84
C LEU A 56 6.77 4.46 -2.96
N LEU A 57 8.03 4.08 -3.15
CA LEU A 57 9.13 5.03 -3.35
C LEU A 57 8.90 5.89 -4.60
N LYS A 58 8.38 5.31 -5.69
CA LYS A 58 7.99 6.04 -6.91
C LYS A 58 7.01 7.19 -6.62
N TYR A 59 6.19 7.07 -5.59
CA TYR A 59 5.20 8.07 -5.19
C TYR A 59 5.61 8.85 -3.95
N ASN A 60 6.91 8.89 -3.64
CA ASN A 60 7.48 9.66 -2.55
C ASN A 60 7.03 9.19 -1.16
N TYR A 61 6.81 7.89 -0.99
CA TYR A 61 6.60 7.23 0.29
C TYR A 61 7.72 6.23 0.57
N TYR A 62 8.24 6.21 1.80
CA TYR A 62 9.10 5.14 2.28
C TYR A 62 8.31 4.22 3.20
N ILE A 63 8.60 2.91 3.15
CA ILE A 63 8.01 1.97 4.10
C ILE A 63 8.78 2.08 5.42
N GLU A 64 8.08 2.50 6.47
CA GLU A 64 8.60 2.55 7.83
C GLU A 64 8.74 1.13 8.39
N ARG A 65 7.68 0.32 8.25
CA ARG A 65 7.67 -1.07 8.71
C ARG A 65 6.58 -1.90 8.06
N PHE A 66 6.74 -3.22 8.20
CA PHE A 66 5.75 -4.23 7.90
C PHE A 66 5.31 -4.88 9.20
N GLU A 67 4.00 -5.05 9.38
CA GLU A 67 3.38 -5.70 10.53
C GLU A 67 2.56 -6.90 10.02
N GLU A 68 2.82 -8.10 10.52
CA GLU A 68 1.97 -9.26 10.24
C GLU A 68 0.76 -9.21 11.17
N LEU A 69 -0.44 -9.11 10.61
CA LEU A 69 -1.68 -9.03 11.40
C LEU A 69 -2.20 -10.42 11.76
N GLU A 70 -2.18 -11.31 10.77
CA GLU A 70 -2.57 -12.70 10.84
C GLU A 70 -1.74 -13.46 9.81
N LYS A 71 -1.74 -14.80 9.88
CA LYS A 71 -0.98 -15.64 8.95
C LYS A 71 -1.31 -15.29 7.49
N GLY A 72 -0.31 -14.77 6.78
CA GLY A 72 -0.43 -14.39 5.37
C GLY A 72 -1.10 -13.04 5.10
N ILE A 73 -1.41 -12.25 6.14
CA ILE A 73 -1.93 -10.88 6.05
C ILE A 73 -0.89 -9.89 6.56
N LEU A 74 -0.53 -8.95 5.70
CA LEU A 74 0.50 -7.95 5.94
C LEU A 74 -0.11 -6.55 5.98
N GLN A 75 0.22 -5.79 7.02
CA GLN A 75 0.03 -4.36 7.07
C GLN A 75 1.36 -3.65 6.78
N VAL A 76 1.34 -2.78 5.77
CA VAL A 76 2.46 -1.92 5.39
C VAL A 76 2.19 -0.54 5.94
N ILE A 77 3.13 0.00 6.70
CA ILE A 77 3.07 1.37 7.22
C ILE A 77 4.11 2.19 6.47
N ALA A 78 3.64 3.13 5.67
CA ALA A 78 4.47 3.97 4.82
C ALA A 78 4.28 5.45 5.14
N ARG A 79 5.36 6.22 5.08
CA ARG A 79 5.39 7.66 5.36
C ARG A 79 5.91 8.44 4.17
N ARG A 80 5.37 9.63 3.98
CA ARG A 80 5.81 10.53 2.92
C ARG A 80 7.24 10.98 3.19
N ILE A 81 8.05 11.02 2.14
CA ILE A 81 9.39 11.59 2.16
C ILE A 81 9.20 13.10 1.97
N SER A 82 9.38 13.88 3.04
CA SER A 82 9.27 15.34 2.99
C SER A 82 10.40 15.98 2.21
#